data_AF-A0A938IL47-F1
#
_entry.id   AF-A0A938IL47-F1
#
_cell.length_a   1.000
_cell.length_b   1.000
_cell.length_c   1.000
_cell.angle_alpha   90.00
_cell.angle_beta   90.00
_cell.angle_gamma   90.00
#
_symmetry.space_group_name_H-M   'P 1'
#
loop_
_entity.id
_entity.type
_entity.pdbx_description
1 polymer ?
#
loop_
_entity_poly.entity_id
_entity_poly.type
_entity_poly.pdbx_seq_one_letter_code
_entity_poly.pdbx_strand_id
1 'polypeptide(L)' 'MEKAGGIDGLHAAFYKQGDLGSDGVWDIWRVEGPAFVWHFRGARPVHAYVHVGLLGESTR' A
#
# COMPACT_ATOMS: atom_id res chain seq x y z
N MET A 1 3.42 17.41 9.33
CA MET A 1 2.80 16.07 9.27
C MET A 1 1.42 16.10 8.63
N GLU A 2 0.58 17.12 8.90
CA GLU A 2 -0.76 17.26 8.30
C GLU A 2 -0.79 17.24 6.76
N LYS A 3 0.24 17.79 6.08
CA LYS A 3 0.30 17.80 4.61
C LYS A 3 0.26 16.40 3.98
N ALA A 4 0.70 15.35 4.67
CA ALA A 4 0.71 13.98 4.16
C ALA A 4 -0.57 13.19 4.39
N GLY A 5 -1.62 13.80 4.94
CA GLY A 5 -2.90 13.14 5.21
C GLY A 5 -2.93 12.31 6.49
N GLY A 6 -1.79 12.10 7.16
CA GLY A 6 -1.74 11.33 8.41
C GLY A 6 -2.28 9.91 8.25
N ILE A 7 -2.83 9.33 9.32
CA ILE A 7 -3.51 8.02 9.28
C ILE A 7 -4.88 8.14 8.59
N ASP A 8 -5.55 9.29 8.72
CA ASP A 8 -6.89 9.52 8.17
C ASP A 8 -6.93 9.48 6.64
N GLY A 9 -5.81 9.79 5.98
CA GLY A 9 -5.64 9.69 4.53
C GLY A 9 -5.17 8.31 4.04
N LEU A 10 -5.04 7.31 4.93
CA LEU A 10 -4.67 5.96 4.54
C LEU A 10 -5.91 5.15 4.13
N HIS A 11 -5.84 4.55 2.96
CA HIS A 11 -6.85 3.65 2.44
C HIS A 11 -6.25 2.26 2.28
N ALA A 12 -6.98 1.25 2.76
CA ALA A 12 -6.64 -0.15 2.53
C ALA A 12 -7.39 -0.65 1.28
N ALA A 13 -6.63 -1.12 0.29
CA ALA A 13 -7.15 -1.71 -0.93
C ALA A 13 -6.79 -3.19 -1.01
N PHE A 14 -7.74 -3.99 -1.45
CA PHE A 14 -7.59 -5.43 -1.58
C PHE A 14 -7.80 -5.86 -3.02
N TYR A 15 -6.92 -6.74 -3.50
CA TYR A 15 -6.93 -7.17 -4.89
C TYR A 15 -7.23 -8.66 -4.96
N LYS A 16 -8.31 -9.01 -5.67
CA LYS A 16 -8.65 -10.41 -5.99
C LYS A 16 -7.82 -10.98 -7.13
N GLN A 17 -7.09 -10.13 -7.84
CA GLN A 17 -6.24 -10.54 -8.95
C GLN A 17 -4.91 -11.06 -8.41
N GLY A 18 -4.56 -12.31 -8.73
CA GLY A 18 -3.34 -12.95 -8.23
C GLY A 18 -3.53 -13.81 -6.98
N ASP A 19 -4.76 -14.27 -6.71
CA ASP A 19 -5.07 -15.33 -5.75
C ASP A 19 -4.19 -16.57 -6.02
N LEU A 20 -3.40 -16.95 -5.02
CA LEU A 20 -2.51 -18.10 -5.05
C LEU A 20 -3.22 -19.31 -4.49
N GLY A 21 -3.60 -20.21 -5.40
CA GLY A 21 -4.20 -21.48 -5.03
C GLY A 21 -5.73 -21.45 -5.06
N SER A 22 -6.34 -20.34 -5.46
CA SER A 22 -7.79 -20.19 -5.57
C SER A 22 -8.50 -20.47 -4.24
N ASP A 23 -7.82 -20.21 -3.13
CA ASP A 23 -8.31 -20.45 -1.78
C ASP A 23 -9.14 -19.27 -1.24
N GLY A 24 -9.18 -18.17 -2.00
CA GLY A 24 -9.90 -16.95 -1.63
C GLY A 24 -9.26 -16.23 -0.45
N VAL A 25 -8.03 -16.59 -0.08
CA VAL A 25 -7.25 -15.89 0.93
C VAL A 25 -6.68 -14.62 0.31
N TRP A 26 -6.56 -13.57 1.12
CA TRP A 26 -6.20 -12.24 0.66
C TRP A 26 -4.70 -12.15 0.37
N ASP A 27 -4.27 -12.60 -0.81
CA ASP A 27 -2.85 -12.69 -1.16
C ASP A 27 -2.21 -11.34 -1.49
N ILE A 28 -3.00 -10.38 -1.95
CA ILE A 28 -2.50 -9.07 -2.37
C ILE A 28 -3.33 -7.95 -1.75
N TRP A 29 -2.66 -7.14 -0.93
CA TRP A 29 -3.25 -5.94 -0.35
C TRP A 29 -2.26 -4.79 -0.38
N ARG A 30 -2.82 -3.57 -0.32
CA ARG A 30 -2.06 -2.33 -0.26
C ARG A 30 -2.65 -1.38 0.77
N VAL A 31 -1.77 -0.64 1.44
CA VAL A 31 -2.15 0.56 2.19
C VAL A 31 -1.58 1.75 1.45
N GLU A 32 -2.46 2.62 1.00
CA GLU A 32 -2.12 3.75 0.14
C GLU A 32 -2.52 5.05 0.82
N GLY A 33 -1.65 6.05 0.73
CA GLY A 33 -1.88 7.41 1.18
C GLY A 33 -1.08 8.38 0.32
N PRO A 34 -1.30 9.70 0.47
CA PRO A 34 -0.75 10.73 -0.42
C PRO A 34 0.77 10.72 -0.57
N ALA A 35 1.50 10.22 0.43
CA ALA A 35 2.95 10.09 0.42
C ALA A 35 3.44 8.70 0.86
N PHE A 36 2.55 7.70 0.90
CA PHE A 36 2.84 6.39 1.45
C PHE A 36 2.17 5.30 0.63
N VAL A 37 2.94 4.31 0.19
CA VAL A 37 2.38 3.09 -0.39
C VAL A 37 3.09 1.89 0.23
N TRP A 38 2.32 1.03 0.88
CA TRP A 38 2.75 -0.29 1.32
C TRP A 38 2.05 -1.34 0.47
N HIS A 39 2.82 -2.11 -0.28
CA HIS A 39 2.33 -3.26 -1.01
C HIS A 39 2.80 -4.57 -0.38
N PHE A 40 1.85 -5.47 -0.15
CA PHE A 40 2.10 -6.81 0.36
C PHE A 40 1.65 -7.87 -0.65
N ARG A 41 2.48 -8.92 -0.81
CA ARG A 41 2.18 -10.12 -1.58
C ARG A 41 2.49 -11.37 -0.75
N GLY A 42 1.47 -12.15 -0.41
CA GLY A 42 1.52 -13.35 0.44
C GLY A 42 2.10 -14.61 -0.20
N ALA A 43 2.40 -14.59 -1.50
CA ALA A 43 3.06 -15.69 -2.20
C ALA A 43 4.44 -15.98 -1.60
N ARG A 44 4.80 -17.25 -1.34
CA ARG A 44 6.18 -17.57 -0.92
C ARG A 44 7.15 -17.44 -2.12
N PRO A 45 8.33 -16.80 -1.99
CA PRO A 45 8.80 -15.99 -0.86
C PRO A 45 8.01 -14.68 -0.73
N VAL A 46 7.67 -14.31 0.51
CA VAL A 46 6.83 -13.14 0.81
C VAL A 46 7.60 -11.85 0.51
N HIS A 47 7.02 -10.98 -0.30
CA HIS A 47 7.64 -9.71 -0.69
C HIS A 47 6.77 -8.55 -0.21
N ALA A 48 7.41 -7.59 0.46
CA ALA A 48 6.80 -6.32 0.84
C ALA A 48 7.62 -5.17 0.26
N TYR A 49 6.95 -4.16 -0.28
CA TYR A 49 7.56 -2.91 -0.73
C TYR A 49 6.92 -1.75 0.03
N VAL A 50 7.76 -0.85 0.53
CA VAL A 50 7.32 0.35 1.26
C VAL A 50 7.94 1.57 0.59
N HIS A 51 7.08 2.49 0.17
CA HIS A 51 7.49 3.80 -0.33
C HIS A 51 7.06 4.86 0.67
N VAL A 52 8.00 5.71 1.09
CA VAL A 52 7.73 6.86 1.97
C VAL A 52 8.29 8.11 1.29
N GLY A 53 7.40 9.02 0.89
CA GLY A 53 7.75 10.30 0.30
C GLY A 53 7.73 11.42 1.34
N LEU A 54 8.62 12.41 1.18
CA LEU A 54 8.44 13.71 1.83
C LEU A 54 7.60 14.60 0.92
N LEU A 55 6.47 15.12 1.44
CA LEU A 55 5.78 16.25 0.83
C LEU A 55 6.56 17.52 1.14
N GLY A 56 7.63 17.74 0.39
CA GLY A 56 8.25 19.05 0.24
C GLY A 56 7.27 19.98 -0.47
N GLU A 57 7.28 21.26 -0.09
CA GLU A 57 6.47 22.26 -0.78
C GLU A 57 6.79 22.23 -2.28
N SER A 58 5.77 21.87 -3.08
CA SER A 58 5.80 22.07 -4.52
C SER A 58 5.77 23.57 -4.78
N THR A 59 6.94 24.20 -4.71
CA THR A 59 7.21 25.42 -5.47
C THR A 59 7.24 25.00 -6.94
N ARG A 60 6.46 25.74 -7.73
CA ARG A 60 6.35 25.66 -9.19
C ARG A 60 7.71 25.66 -9.87
#